data_AF-A0A1V5PX84-F1
#
_entry.id   AF-A0A1V5PX84-F1
#
_cell.length_a   1.000
_cell.length_b   1.000
_cell.length_c   1.000
_cell.angle_alpha   90.00
_cell.angle_beta   90.00
_cell.angle_gamma   90.00
#
_symmetry.space_group_name_H-M   'P 1'
#
loop_
_entity.id
_entity.type
_entity.pdbx_description
1 polymer ?
#
loop_
_entity_poly.entity_id
_entity_poly.type
_entity_poly.pdbx_seq_one_letter_code
_entity_poly.pdbx_strand_id
1 'polypeptide(L)'
;MSTIVHKEKAYGIGREMVTKLRKLISRENFEIAIQAAIGKRIIAKERIAPYRKDVTSGLYGGDITRKKKVLEKQKKGKRKMKRIGKIEIPGEAFMSFYQIDTGK
;
A
#
# COMPACT_ATOMS: atom_id res chain seq x y z
N MET A 1 11.34 -10.15 -0.46
CA MET A 1 11.26 -11.28 -1.38
C MET A 1 11.96 -10.92 -2.66
N SER A 2 12.81 -11.81 -3.16
CA SER A 2 13.52 -11.66 -4.42
C SER A 2 13.28 -12.92 -5.24
N THR A 3 12.98 -12.76 -6.52
CA THR A 3 12.79 -13.87 -7.47
C THR A 3 13.69 -13.65 -8.68
N ILE A 4 14.19 -14.75 -9.26
CA ILE A 4 15.01 -14.72 -10.47
C ILE A 4 14.09 -15.12 -11.62
N VAL A 5 13.95 -14.23 -12.60
CA VAL A 5 13.05 -14.41 -13.74
C VAL A 5 13.73 -13.95 -15.03
N HIS A 6 13.32 -14.52 -16.16
CA HIS A 6 13.78 -14.06 -17.47
C HIS A 6 13.36 -12.60 -17.71
N LYS A 7 14.25 -11.81 -18.32
CA LYS A 7 14.10 -10.34 -18.46
C LYS A 7 12.80 -9.93 -19.14
N GLU A 8 12.38 -10.67 -20.16
CA GLU A 8 11.14 -10.39 -20.91
C GLU A 8 9.88 -10.63 -20.08
N LYS A 9 9.90 -11.64 -19.21
CA LYS A 9 8.76 -11.99 -18.33
C LYS A 9 8.71 -11.13 -17.07
N ALA A 10 9.79 -10.43 -16.75
CA ALA A 10 9.94 -9.72 -15.49
C ALA A 10 8.86 -8.66 -15.23
N TYR A 11 8.40 -7.94 -16.26
CA TYR A 11 7.33 -6.95 -16.10
C TYR A 11 5.99 -7.61 -15.78
N GLY A 12 5.61 -8.65 -16.53
CA GLY A 12 4.36 -9.37 -16.33
C GLY A 12 4.29 -10.00 -14.94
N ILE A 13 5.35 -10.72 -14.56
CA ILE A 13 5.46 -11.33 -13.23
C ILE A 13 5.44 -10.27 -12.14
N GLY A 14 6.24 -9.20 -12.27
CA GLY A 14 6.26 -8.11 -11.27
C GLY A 14 4.90 -7.43 -11.08
N ARG A 15 4.14 -7.23 -12.16
CA ARG A 15 2.77 -6.68 -12.12
C ARG A 15 1.82 -7.63 -11.40
N GLU A 16 1.88 -8.91 -11.72
CA GLU A 16 1.05 -9.95 -11.11
C GLU A 16 1.34 -10.10 -9.61
N MET A 17 2.62 -10.16 -9.24
CA MET A 17 3.09 -10.23 -7.86
C MET A 17 2.53 -9.09 -7.01
N VAL A 18 2.71 -7.85 -7.48
CA VAL A 18 2.27 -6.65 -6.77
C VAL A 18 0.74 -6.61 -6.65
N THR A 19 0.01 -7.07 -7.67
CA THR A 19 -1.46 -7.14 -7.67
C THR A 19 -1.99 -8.18 -6.67
N LYS A 20 -1.34 -9.34 -6.58
CA LYS A 20 -1.70 -10.39 -5.60
C LYS A 20 -1.43 -9.93 -4.17
N LEU A 21 -0.26 -9.35 -3.91
CA LEU A 21 0.09 -8.80 -2.59
C LEU A 21 -0.89 -7.71 -2.15
N ARG A 22 -1.38 -6.89 -3.08
CA ARG A 22 -2.41 -5.89 -2.79
C ARG A 22 -3.70 -6.50 -2.26
N LYS A 23 -4.08 -7.71 -2.70
CA LYS A 23 -5.29 -8.40 -2.24
C LYS A 23 -5.12 -9.04 -0.86
N LEU A 24 -3.90 -9.47 -0.54
CA LEU A 24 -3.59 -10.15 0.72
C LEU A 24 -3.38 -9.17 1.88
N ILE A 25 -2.80 -8.01 1.60
CA ILE A 25 -2.49 -7.01 2.63
C ILE A 25 -3.76 -6.20 2.96
N SER A 26 -4.12 -6.16 4.25
CA SER A 26 -5.21 -5.35 4.76
C SER A 26 -4.96 -3.86 4.55
N ARG A 27 -6.05 -3.09 4.44
CA ARG A 27 -5.97 -1.63 4.45
C ARG A 27 -5.61 -1.16 5.85
N GLU A 28 -4.82 -0.09 5.91
CA GLU A 28 -4.38 0.53 7.17
C GLU A 28 -4.78 2.01 7.24
N ASN A 29 -4.53 2.65 8.38
CA ASN A 29 -4.80 4.09 8.56
C ASN A 29 -3.87 5.00 7.74
N PHE A 30 -2.79 4.46 7.17
CA PHE A 30 -1.84 5.16 6.32
C PHE A 30 -1.70 4.48 4.95
N GLU A 31 -1.14 5.20 3.99
CA GLU A 31 -1.00 4.72 2.63
C GLU A 31 0.16 3.72 2.52
N ILE A 32 -0.16 2.53 2.01
CA ILE A 32 0.80 1.47 1.74
C ILE A 32 1.07 1.44 0.24
N ALA A 33 2.35 1.52 -0.14
CA ALA A 33 2.79 1.39 -1.52
C ALA A 33 3.54 0.08 -1.67
N ILE A 34 3.04 -0.80 -2.53
CA ILE A 34 3.68 -2.07 -2.89
C ILE A 34 4.39 -1.84 -4.22
N GLN A 35 5.65 -2.26 -4.31
CA GLN A 35 6.47 -2.05 -5.49
C GLN A 35 7.28 -3.29 -5.81
N ALA A 36 7.40 -3.59 -7.11
CA ALA A 36 8.37 -4.52 -7.65
C ALA A 36 9.47 -3.70 -8.34
N ALA A 37 10.72 -4.03 -8.06
CA ALA A 37 11.88 -3.35 -8.61
C ALA A 37 12.92 -4.36 -9.10
N ILE A 38 13.60 -4.00 -10.19
CA ILE A 38 14.79 -4.68 -10.68
C ILE A 38 15.96 -3.74 -10.40
N GLY A 39 16.78 -4.08 -9.40
CA GLY A 39 17.82 -3.16 -8.89
C GLY A 39 17.20 -1.83 -8.43
N LYS A 40 17.61 -0.73 -9.06
CA LYS A 40 17.11 0.63 -8.75
C LYS A 40 15.84 1.01 -9.52
N ARG A 41 15.44 0.24 -10.54
CA ARG A 41 14.32 0.59 -11.41
C ARG A 41 13.03 -0.07 -10.91
N ILE A 42 12.03 0.73 -10.56
CA ILE A 42 10.68 0.24 -10.23
C ILE A 42 9.99 -0.17 -11.52
N ILE A 43 9.56 -1.43 -11.60
CA ILE A 43 8.87 -1.98 -12.78
C ILE A 43 7.35 -1.97 -12.62
N ALA A 44 6.85 -2.18 -11.40
CA ALA A 44 5.42 -2.16 -11.11
C ALA A 44 5.18 -1.56 -9.71
N LYS A 45 4.07 -0.84 -9.57
CA LYS A 45 3.68 -0.20 -8.31
C LYS A 45 2.17 -0.25 -8.16
N GLU A 46 1.71 -0.62 -6.99
CA GLU A 46 0.31 -0.57 -6.58
C GLU A 46 0.16 0.17 -5.26
N ARG A 47 -1.01 0.78 -5.08
CA ARG A 47 -1.34 1.58 -3.90
C ARG A 47 -2.53 0.98 -3.18
N ILE A 48 -2.38 0.79 -1.86
CA ILE A 48 -3.50 0.50 -0.97
C ILE A 48 -3.94 1.82 -0.33
N ALA A 49 -5.20 2.18 -0.57
CA ALA A 49 -5.77 3.41 -0.04
C ALA A 49 -5.94 3.31 1.48
N PRO A 50 -5.54 4.34 2.26
CA PRO A 50 -5.75 4.34 3.70
C PRO A 50 -7.23 4.43 4.06
N TYR A 51 -7.59 3.99 5.26
CA TYR A 51 -8.86 4.37 5.86
C TYR A 51 -8.94 5.87 6.06
N ARG A 52 -10.13 6.45 5.86
CA ARG A 52 -10.36 7.88 6.04
C ARG A 52 -11.67 8.10 6.77
N LYS A 53 -11.57 8.60 7.99
CA LYS A 53 -12.72 9.18 8.69
C LYS A 53 -13.06 10.53 8.08
N ASP A 54 -14.35 10.81 7.89
CA ASP A 54 -14.82 12.17 7.65
C ASP A 54 -14.66 12.98 8.94
N VAL A 55 -13.65 13.86 8.94
CA VAL A 55 -13.34 14.73 10.08
C VAL A 55 -14.11 16.05 10.02
N THR A 56 -14.93 16.24 8.99
CA THR A 56 -15.64 17.50 8.72
C THR A 56 -17.14 17.43 9.00
N SER A 57 -17.68 16.25 9.31
CA SER A 57 -19.13 16.03 9.49
C SER A 57 -19.79 16.84 10.61
N GLY A 58 -19.03 17.24 11.65
CA GLY A 58 -19.53 18.09 12.75
C GLY A 58 -19.23 19.59 12.59
N LEU A 59 -18.68 20.02 11.45
CA LEU A 59 -18.41 21.43 11.18
C LEU A 59 -19.64 22.07 10.54
N TYR A 60 -20.43 22.76 11.36
CA TYR A 60 -21.57 23.54 10.89
C TYR A 60 -21.09 24.97 10.58
N GLY A 61 -21.08 25.35 9.30
CA GLY A 61 -20.77 26.71 8.84
C GLY A 61 -19.69 26.82 7.75
N GLY A 62 -19.50 28.03 7.23
CA GLY A 62 -18.57 28.36 6.15
C GLY A 62 -17.11 28.61 6.57
N ASP A 63 -16.75 28.33 7.83
CA ASP A 63 -15.40 28.59 8.33
C ASP A 63 -14.37 27.60 7.75
N ILE A 64 -13.75 28.04 6.66
CA ILE A 64 -12.69 27.32 5.94
C ILE A 64 -11.47 27.06 6.84
N THR A 65 -11.20 27.92 7.82
CA THR A 65 -10.01 27.79 8.68
C THR A 65 -10.11 26.55 9.56
N ARG A 66 -11.27 26.31 10.20
CA ARG A 66 -11.56 25.09 10.97
C ARG A 66 -11.47 23.84 10.11
N LYS A 67 -12.06 23.86 8.91
CA LYS A 67 -11.98 22.74 7.94
C LYS A 67 -10.52 22.41 7.58
N LYS A 68 -9.70 23.41 7.29
CA LYS A 68 -8.27 23.22 6.99
C LYS A 68 -7.53 22.64 8.18
N LYS A 69 -7.75 23.18 9.39
CA LYS A 69 -7.08 22.72 10.63
C LYS A 69 -7.28 21.23 10.89
N VAL A 70 -8.53 20.73 10.80
CA VAL A 70 -8.81 19.30 11.04
C VAL A 70 -8.21 18.40 9.95
N LEU A 71 -8.25 18.84 8.68
CA LEU A 71 -7.65 18.10 7.56
C LEU A 71 -6.13 18.04 7.66
N GLU A 72 -5.48 19.12 8.09
CA GLU A 72 -4.03 19.13 8.33
C GLU A 72 -3.64 18.21 9.48
N LYS A 73 -4.41 18.21 10.58
CA LYS A 73 -4.18 17.28 11.69
C LYS A 73 -4.28 15.83 11.23
N GLN A 74 -5.29 15.49 10.41
CA GLN A 74 -5.43 14.16 9.82
C GLN A 74 -4.24 13.81 8.91
N LYS A 75 -3.80 14.73 8.04
CA LYS A 75 -2.62 14.53 7.16
C LYS A 75 -1.34 14.29 7.97
N LYS A 76 -1.09 15.09 9.00
CA LYS A 76 0.09 14.95 9.87
C LYS A 76 0.07 13.61 10.61
N GLY A 77 -1.09 13.21 11.15
CA GLY A 77 -1.26 11.91 11.80
C GLY A 77 -0.94 10.74 10.87
N LYS A 78 -1.49 10.74 9.65
CA LYS A 78 -1.19 9.69 8.65
C LYS A 78 0.28 9.64 8.25
N ARG A 79 0.94 10.79 8.11
CA ARG A 79 2.39 10.85 7.83
C ARG A 79 3.22 10.25 8.96
N LYS A 80 2.86 10.53 10.21
CA LYS A 80 3.52 9.96 11.40
C LYS A 80 3.33 8.44 11.44
N MET A 81 2.10 7.97 11.24
CA MET A 81 1.80 6.53 11.18
C MET A 81 2.58 5.83 10.05
N LYS A 82 2.69 6.45 8.87
CA LYS A 82 3.48 5.87 7.76
C LYS A 82 4.97 5.69 8.08
N ARG A 83 5.56 6.58 8.90
CA ARG A 83 6.99 6.50 9.25
C ARG A 83 7.28 5.40 10.27
N ILE A 84 6.38 5.19 11.22
CA ILE A 84 6.57 4.24 12.33
C ILE A 84 5.95 2.88 12.01
N GLY A 85 4.89 2.87 11.20
CA GLY A 85 4.06 1.71 10.90
C GLY A 85 4.86 0.56 10.35
N LYS A 86 4.84 -0.55 11.07
CA LYS A 86 5.24 -1.87 10.58
C LYS A 86 3.97 -2.61 10.17
N ILE A 87 4.04 -3.33 9.06
CA ILE A 87 2.95 -4.16 8.57
C ILE A 87 3.44 -5.59 8.70
N GLU A 88 2.75 -6.38 9.51
CA GLU A 88 3.01 -7.81 9.60
C GLU A 88 2.20 -8.51 8.52
N ILE A 89 2.89 -9.37 7.76
CA ILE A 89 2.27 -10.19 6.73
C ILE A 89 2.11 -11.59 7.33
N PRO A 90 0.88 -12.14 7.44
CA PRO A 90 0.67 -13.49 7.93
C PRO A 90 1.44 -14.52 7.11
N GLY A 91 1.97 -15.56 7.78
CA GLY A 91 2.73 -16.62 7.11
C GLY A 91 1.92 -17.38 6.07
N GLU A 92 0.62 -17.57 6.30
CA GLU A 92 -0.31 -18.21 5.36
C GLU A 92 -0.44 -17.43 4.05
N ALA A 93 -0.55 -16.11 4.15
CA ALA A 93 -0.60 -15.22 2.99
C ALA A 93 0.68 -15.34 2.15
N PHE A 94 1.82 -15.54 2.80
CA PHE A 94 3.10 -15.76 2.13
C PHE A 94 3.15 -17.10 1.39
N MET A 95 2.68 -18.19 2.01
CA MET A 95 2.69 -19.53 1.38
C MET A 95 1.79 -19.62 0.15
N SER A 96 0.61 -19.00 0.21
CA SER A 96 -0.32 -18.94 -0.94
C SER A 96 0.29 -18.27 -2.18
N PHE A 97 1.25 -17.36 -1.96
CA PHE A 97 1.91 -16.64 -3.03
C PHE A 97 2.95 -17.50 -3.76
N TYR A 98 3.73 -18.31 -3.02
CA TYR A 98 4.81 -19.13 -3.59
C TYR A 98 4.31 -20.31 -4.43
N GLN A 99 3.20 -20.93 -4.03
CA GLN A 99 2.66 -22.10 -4.76
C GLN A 99 2.23 -21.76 -6.20
N ILE A 100 1.96 -20.49 -6.51
CA ILE A 100 1.51 -20.07 -7.83
C ILE A 100 2.69 -19.85 -8.80
N ASP A 101 3.90 -19.60 -8.30
CA ASP A 101 5.11 -19.38 -9.13
C ASP A 101 5.72 -20.72 -9.59
N THR A 102 5.62 -21.77 -8.78
CA THR A 102 6.14 -23.12 -9.09
C THR A 102 5.23 -23.96 -10.00
N GLY A 103 3.98 -23.53 -10.20
CA GLY A 103 2.94 -24.27 -10.94
C GLY A 103 2.87 -24.00 -12.45
N LYS A 104 3.90 -23.41 -13.05
CA LYS A 104 3.98 -23.12 -14.50
C LYS A 104 5.34 -23.42 -15.08
#